data_AF-A0A7J3SNH7-F1
#
_entry.id   AF-A0A7J3SNH7-F1
#
_cell.length_a   1.000
_cell.length_b   1.000
_cell.length_c   1.000
_cell.angle_alpha   90.00
_cell.angle_beta   90.00
_cell.angle_gamma   90.00
#
_symmetry.space_group_name_H-M   'P 1'
#
loop_
_entity.id
_entity.type
_entity.pdbx_description
1 polymer ?
#
loop_
_entity_poly.entity_id
_entity_poly.type
_entity_poly.pdbx_seq_one_letter_code
_entity_poly.pdbx_strand_id
1 'polypeptide(L)'
;MMKLMLRKEKGLLRLLSLFTASKLALILFLAAISGWSLETAFMKWDASRYINIALHGYSSPDDYAFAPLFPLIIKLVNTIIGIPWLSAALVSNAFSYVALLIFYRLYGEKTTLILAFFPTFLIYTLLPYSEPVTISFLALALYFSRKKENNVASMLSLSMAILSSYATAIVFPAFFMLKRKKYLLIPLITGIAILIFFQMETGDPFYYFYAEGKYWGSDLTSPWGQIQWILHGWFTSQYWGVGPITLPPAYWLVRNILFEAFFIFSLIPLVTRKMKLELVFSLLVIAQLLCIKGIPAISVPRLLLKALPAFYGSSILIGSKVRVYVSVSLATSFLVALLHVFSFFA
;
A
#
# COMPACT_ATOMS: atom_id res chain seq x y z
N MET A 1 -13.99 -29.38 17.28
CA MET A 1 -13.98 -27.90 17.15
C MET A 1 -12.74 -27.25 17.80
N MET A 2 -12.45 -27.55 19.07
CA MET A 2 -11.31 -26.98 19.84
C MET A 2 -9.92 -27.18 19.20
N LYS A 3 -9.57 -28.39 18.72
CA LYS A 3 -8.28 -28.65 18.02
C LYS A 3 -8.09 -27.80 16.75
N LEU A 4 -9.18 -27.45 16.06
CA LEU A 4 -9.15 -26.71 14.80
C LEU A 4 -9.02 -25.20 15.06
N MET A 5 -9.61 -24.70 16.16
CA MET A 5 -9.37 -23.35 16.68
C MET A 5 -7.92 -23.17 17.15
N LEU A 6 -7.44 -24.08 18.00
CA LEU A 6 -6.05 -24.06 18.49
C LEU A 6 -5.01 -24.11 17.36
N ARG A 7 -5.28 -24.88 16.29
CA ARG A 7 -4.39 -24.93 15.11
C ARG A 7 -4.37 -23.60 14.34
N LYS A 8 -5.52 -22.94 14.20
CA LYS A 8 -5.62 -21.62 13.54
C LYS A 8 -4.92 -20.52 14.35
N GLU A 9 -5.01 -20.57 15.68
CA GLU A 9 -4.32 -19.64 16.56
C GLU A 9 -2.81 -19.82 16.51
N LYS A 10 -2.32 -21.07 16.55
CA LYS A 10 -0.89 -21.37 16.40
C LYS A 10 -0.33 -20.92 15.05
N GLY A 11 -1.08 -21.11 13.95
CA GLY A 11 -0.68 -20.66 12.62
C GLY A 11 -0.56 -19.14 12.53
N LEU A 12 -1.53 -18.41 13.10
CA LEU A 12 -1.50 -16.96 13.16
C LEU A 12 -0.33 -16.45 14.00
N LEU A 13 -0.13 -16.99 15.21
CA LEU A 13 0.97 -16.59 16.09
C LEU A 13 2.32 -16.78 15.39
N ARG A 14 2.55 -17.93 14.75
CA ARG A 14 3.78 -18.21 13.99
C ARG A 14 3.98 -17.21 12.85
N LEU A 15 2.93 -16.88 12.11
CA LEU A 15 2.98 -15.88 11.03
C LEU A 15 3.41 -14.52 11.58
N LEU A 16 2.76 -14.05 12.65
CA LEU A 16 3.05 -12.75 13.24
C LEU A 16 4.47 -12.72 13.82
N SER A 17 4.92 -13.77 14.51
CA SER A 17 6.30 -13.87 15.00
C SER A 17 7.34 -13.80 13.88
N LEU A 18 7.12 -14.53 12.78
CA LEU A 18 8.04 -14.49 11.64
C LEU A 18 8.03 -13.12 10.95
N PHE A 19 6.86 -12.48 10.84
CA PHE A 19 6.72 -11.14 10.28
C PHE A 19 7.46 -10.10 11.15
N THR A 20 7.30 -10.16 12.48
CA THR A 20 8.04 -9.29 13.41
C THR A 20 9.54 -9.51 13.30
N ALA A 21 10.01 -10.77 13.31
CA ALA A 21 11.43 -11.08 13.15
C ALA A 21 11.99 -10.55 11.82
N SER A 22 11.21 -10.65 10.74
CA SER A 22 11.63 -10.15 9.41
C SER A 22 11.71 -8.63 9.37
N LYS A 23 10.77 -7.92 10.01
CA LYS A 23 10.83 -6.46 10.17
C LYS A 23 12.05 -6.01 10.99
N LEU A 24 12.34 -6.70 12.08
CA LEU A 24 13.54 -6.43 12.90
C LEU A 24 14.82 -6.69 12.11
N ALA A 25 14.88 -7.79 11.35
CA ALA A 25 16.04 -8.07 10.49
C ALA A 25 16.20 -7.00 9.40
N LEU A 26 15.11 -6.57 8.76
CA LEU A 26 15.13 -5.52 7.72
C LEU A 26 15.55 -4.16 8.28
N ILE A 27 15.07 -3.76 9.46
CA ILE A 27 15.45 -2.46 10.02
C ILE A 27 16.90 -2.42 10.48
N LEU A 28 17.40 -3.51 11.06
CA LEU A 28 18.82 -3.66 11.41
C LEU A 28 19.69 -3.65 10.15
N PHE A 29 19.25 -4.34 9.10
CA PHE A 29 19.93 -4.32 7.81
C PHE A 29 19.96 -2.91 7.21
N LEU A 30 18.81 -2.22 7.15
CA LEU A 30 18.71 -0.84 6.66
C LEU A 30 19.66 0.09 7.42
N ALA A 31 19.66 0.03 8.76
CA ALA A 31 20.56 0.83 9.59
C ALA A 31 22.04 0.52 9.28
N ALA A 32 22.40 -0.76 9.14
CA ALA A 32 23.77 -1.19 8.86
C ALA A 32 24.26 -0.73 7.47
N ILE A 33 23.42 -0.80 6.43
CA ILE A 33 23.83 -0.44 5.06
C ILE A 33 23.82 1.06 4.79
N SER A 34 22.98 1.82 5.48
CA SER A 34 22.81 3.27 5.24
C SER A 34 23.59 4.14 6.23
N GLY A 35 23.95 3.58 7.40
CA GLY A 35 24.52 4.35 8.51
C GLY A 35 23.52 5.28 9.20
N TRP A 36 22.23 5.15 8.91
CA TRP A 36 21.21 6.05 9.45
C TRP A 36 20.78 5.68 10.85
N SER A 37 20.49 6.72 11.65
CA SER A 37 19.69 6.55 12.85
C SER A 37 18.26 6.13 12.48
N LEU A 38 17.54 5.52 13.43
CA LEU A 38 16.14 5.15 13.25
C LEU A 38 15.27 6.38 12.95
N GLU A 39 15.53 7.50 13.62
CA GLU A 39 14.84 8.76 13.36
C GLU A 39 15.05 9.21 11.91
N THR A 40 16.30 9.24 11.44
CA THR A 40 16.59 9.62 10.06
C THR A 40 15.87 8.71 9.08
N ALA A 41 15.93 7.39 9.27
CA ALA A 41 15.23 6.44 8.39
C ALA A 41 13.70 6.65 8.39
N PHE A 42 13.12 6.94 9.55
CA PHE A 42 11.68 7.14 9.72
C PHE A 42 11.19 8.54 9.30
N MET A 43 12.09 9.47 9.04
CA MET A 43 11.78 10.82 8.53
C MET A 43 11.99 10.96 7.02
N LYS A 44 12.33 9.89 6.29
CA LYS A 44 12.60 10.01 4.84
C LYS A 44 11.33 10.06 3.99
N TRP A 45 11.41 10.83 2.91
CA TRP A 45 10.40 10.91 1.84
C TRP A 45 9.00 11.30 2.32
N ASP A 46 7.96 10.59 1.89
CA ASP A 46 6.56 10.85 2.26
C ASP A 46 6.35 10.83 3.79
N ALA A 47 7.21 10.15 4.57
CA ALA A 47 7.09 10.12 6.03
C ALA A 47 7.26 11.51 6.66
N SER A 48 8.23 12.33 6.19
CA SER A 48 8.38 13.69 6.72
C SER A 48 7.17 14.56 6.40
N ARG A 49 6.54 14.36 5.24
CA ARG A 49 5.31 15.07 4.84
C ARG A 49 4.15 14.70 5.75
N TYR A 50 3.91 13.41 5.98
CA TYR A 50 2.86 12.98 6.90
C TYR A 50 3.06 13.49 8.33
N ILE A 51 4.30 13.50 8.81
CA ILE A 51 4.65 14.03 10.14
C ILE A 51 4.48 15.56 10.18
N ASN A 52 4.91 16.27 9.14
CA ASN A 52 4.74 17.72 9.05
C ASN A 52 3.25 18.10 9.10
N ILE A 53 2.40 17.41 8.32
CA ILE A 53 0.95 17.62 8.32
C ILE A 53 0.35 17.30 9.70
N ALA A 54 0.84 16.26 10.38
CA ALA A 54 0.37 15.89 11.71
C ALA A 54 0.67 16.99 12.76
N LEU A 55 1.81 17.69 12.62
CA LEU A 55 2.25 18.74 13.53
C LEU A 55 1.64 20.10 13.21
N HIS A 56 1.60 20.47 11.93
CA HIS A 56 1.32 21.84 11.50
C HIS A 56 0.03 21.98 10.68
N GLY A 57 -0.64 20.88 10.34
CA GLY A 57 -1.73 20.88 9.37
C GLY A 57 -1.24 20.99 7.94
N TYR A 58 -2.15 21.26 7.00
CA TYR A 58 -1.82 21.50 5.60
C TYR A 58 -1.24 22.90 5.48
N SER A 59 0.09 23.00 5.52
CA SER A 59 0.82 24.28 5.62
C SER A 59 1.48 24.68 4.31
N SER A 60 1.68 23.71 3.41
CA SER A 60 2.26 23.90 2.09
C SER A 60 1.32 23.38 1.00
N PRO A 61 1.33 23.96 -0.22
CA PRO A 61 0.37 23.54 -1.24
C PRO A 61 0.59 22.10 -1.74
N ASP A 62 1.78 21.54 -1.60
CA ASP A 62 2.05 20.13 -1.91
C ASP A 62 1.49 19.15 -0.84
N ASP A 63 1.15 19.63 0.36
CA ASP A 63 0.57 18.79 1.42
C ASP A 63 -0.78 18.19 1.00
N TYR A 64 -1.54 18.87 0.12
CA TYR A 64 -2.86 18.43 -0.36
C TYR A 64 -2.80 17.19 -1.29
N ALA A 65 -1.61 16.73 -1.68
CA ALA A 65 -1.43 15.42 -2.30
C ALA A 65 -1.58 14.26 -1.28
N PHE A 66 -1.44 14.55 0.01
CA PHE A 66 -1.51 13.57 1.09
C PHE A 66 -2.88 13.58 1.76
N ALA A 67 -3.45 12.41 1.99
CA ALA A 67 -4.78 12.29 2.58
C ALA A 67 -4.76 12.41 4.12
N PRO A 68 -5.83 12.93 4.76
CA PRO A 68 -5.78 13.45 6.13
C PRO A 68 -5.76 12.38 7.23
N LEU A 69 -6.26 11.18 6.97
CA LEU A 69 -6.49 10.21 8.04
C LEU A 69 -5.19 9.73 8.68
N PHE A 70 -4.15 9.49 7.91
CA PHE A 70 -2.88 9.02 8.47
C PHE A 70 -2.20 10.10 9.34
N PRO A 71 -2.00 11.35 8.85
CA PRO A 71 -1.55 12.46 9.70
C PRO A 71 -2.39 12.67 10.96
N LEU A 72 -3.73 12.55 10.85
CA LEU A 72 -4.61 12.70 12.00
C LEU A 72 -4.34 11.62 13.07
N ILE A 73 -4.18 10.36 12.67
CA ILE A 73 -3.86 9.28 13.61
C ILE A 73 -2.46 9.50 14.21
N ILE A 74 -1.48 9.96 13.42
CA ILE A 74 -0.14 10.33 13.93
C ILE A 74 -0.27 11.39 15.02
N LYS A 75 -1.02 12.47 14.76
CA LYS A 75 -1.27 13.55 15.71
C LYS A 75 -1.86 13.04 17.02
N LEU A 76 -2.88 12.17 16.92
CA LEU A 76 -3.55 11.57 18.09
C LEU A 76 -2.62 10.66 18.90
N VAL A 77 -1.75 9.88 18.27
CA VAL A 77 -0.76 9.06 18.99
C VAL A 77 0.34 9.94 19.60
N ASN A 78 0.73 11.01 18.90
CA ASN A 78 1.78 11.92 19.35
C ASN A 78 1.39 12.72 20.61
N THR A 79 0.09 12.90 20.91
CA THR A 79 -0.32 13.51 22.19
C THR A 79 0.05 12.67 23.40
N ILE A 80 0.27 11.37 23.22
CA ILE A 80 0.67 10.42 24.28
C ILE A 80 2.17 10.17 24.25
N ILE A 81 2.74 9.97 23.07
CA ILE A 81 4.15 9.57 22.90
C ILE A 81 5.11 10.78 22.96
N GLY A 82 4.68 11.95 22.48
CA GLY A 82 5.50 13.17 22.45
C GLY A 82 6.67 13.17 21.45
N ILE A 83 6.86 12.08 20.70
CA ILE A 83 7.94 11.92 19.70
C ILE A 83 7.31 11.67 18.32
N PRO A 84 7.30 12.66 17.40
CA PRO A 84 6.50 12.58 16.17
C PRO A 84 6.89 11.43 15.23
N TRP A 85 8.20 11.25 14.97
CA TRP A 85 8.68 10.18 14.10
C TRP A 85 8.36 8.79 14.67
N LEU A 86 8.46 8.62 15.99
CA LEU A 86 8.15 7.37 16.66
C LEU A 86 6.64 7.10 16.63
N SER A 87 5.83 8.14 16.83
CA SER A 87 4.37 8.05 16.73
C SER A 87 3.94 7.57 15.34
N ALA A 88 4.53 8.13 14.28
CA ALA A 88 4.26 7.70 12.91
C ALA A 88 4.69 6.26 12.64
N ALA A 89 5.87 5.85 13.14
CA ALA A 89 6.34 4.48 13.03
C ALA A 89 5.44 3.48 13.77
N LEU A 90 4.97 3.83 14.97
CA LEU A 90 4.05 3.02 15.75
C LEU A 90 2.70 2.85 15.04
N VAL A 91 2.15 3.92 14.46
CA VAL A 91 0.88 3.85 13.71
C VAL A 91 1.03 2.94 12.48
N SER A 92 2.03 3.18 11.63
CA SER A 92 2.28 2.36 10.42
C SER A 92 2.44 0.88 10.78
N ASN A 93 3.28 0.59 11.77
CA ASN A 93 3.54 -0.79 12.19
C ASN A 93 2.30 -1.43 12.84
N ALA A 94 1.59 -0.75 13.73
CA ALA A 94 0.36 -1.28 14.33
C ALA A 94 -0.69 -1.63 13.28
N PHE A 95 -0.92 -0.74 12.32
CA PHE A 95 -1.87 -0.99 11.22
C PHE A 95 -1.38 -2.12 10.29
N SER A 96 -0.07 -2.34 10.13
CA SER A 96 0.42 -3.50 9.39
C SER A 96 -0.03 -4.83 10.02
N TYR A 97 -0.02 -4.93 11.36
CA TYR A 97 -0.51 -6.12 12.05
C TYR A 97 -2.03 -6.22 11.95
N VAL A 98 -2.76 -5.11 12.09
CA VAL A 98 -4.22 -5.07 11.91
C VAL A 98 -4.61 -5.58 10.53
N ALA A 99 -3.95 -5.10 9.46
CA ALA A 99 -4.13 -5.60 8.11
C ALA A 99 -3.97 -7.12 8.03
N LEU A 100 -2.87 -7.67 8.54
CA LEU A 100 -2.63 -9.12 8.52
C LEU A 100 -3.69 -9.91 9.31
N LEU A 101 -4.14 -9.42 10.46
CA LEU A 101 -5.19 -10.05 11.27
C LEU A 101 -6.51 -10.15 10.52
N ILE A 102 -6.95 -9.04 9.89
CA ILE A 102 -8.19 -9.00 9.11
C ILE A 102 -8.05 -9.90 7.87
N PHE A 103 -6.92 -9.80 7.18
CA PHE A 103 -6.66 -10.55 5.97
C PHE A 103 -6.58 -12.07 6.23
N TYR A 104 -6.00 -12.47 7.37
CA TYR A 104 -6.02 -13.85 7.87
C TYR A 104 -7.44 -14.36 8.10
N ARG A 105 -8.30 -13.54 8.72
CA ARG A 105 -9.71 -13.89 8.90
C ARG A 105 -10.47 -13.98 7.58
N LEU A 106 -10.09 -13.16 6.60
CA LEU A 106 -10.78 -13.08 5.31
C LEU A 106 -10.40 -14.20 4.33
N TYR A 107 -9.10 -14.49 4.21
CA TYR A 107 -8.55 -15.39 3.18
C TYR A 107 -7.66 -16.53 3.71
N GLY A 108 -7.38 -16.56 5.01
CA GLY A 108 -6.62 -17.63 5.67
C GLY A 108 -5.10 -17.50 5.56
N GLU A 109 -4.42 -18.35 6.33
CA GLU A 109 -2.97 -18.34 6.57
C GLU A 109 -2.11 -18.23 5.31
N LYS A 110 -2.33 -19.09 4.31
CA LYS A 110 -1.51 -19.11 3.09
C LYS A 110 -1.52 -17.77 2.36
N THR A 111 -2.70 -17.18 2.23
CA THR A 111 -2.89 -15.90 1.56
C THR A 111 -2.23 -14.77 2.35
N THR A 112 -2.36 -14.80 3.68
CA THR A 112 -1.72 -13.82 4.57
C THR A 112 -0.20 -13.95 4.57
N LEU A 113 0.36 -15.16 4.48
CA LEU A 113 1.80 -15.35 4.31
C LEU A 113 2.28 -14.70 3.00
N ILE A 114 1.53 -14.84 1.92
CA ILE A 114 1.96 -14.24 0.65
C ILE A 114 2.00 -12.71 0.74
N LEU A 115 0.95 -12.09 1.31
CA LEU A 115 0.92 -10.64 1.54
C LEU A 115 2.03 -10.21 2.52
N ALA A 116 2.12 -10.86 3.68
CA ALA A 116 3.04 -10.49 4.76
C ALA A 116 4.51 -10.51 4.33
N PHE A 117 4.86 -11.42 3.41
CA PHE A 117 6.22 -11.56 2.90
C PHE A 117 6.38 -11.00 1.49
N PHE A 118 5.37 -10.33 0.92
CA PHE A 118 5.54 -9.63 -0.34
C PHE A 118 6.56 -8.50 -0.15
N PRO A 119 7.58 -8.36 -1.02
CA PRO A 119 8.73 -7.49 -0.72
C PRO A 119 8.36 -6.04 -0.42
N THR A 120 7.43 -5.47 -1.18
CA THR A 120 6.97 -4.11 -0.92
C THR A 120 6.06 -4.01 0.29
N PHE A 121 5.30 -5.05 0.66
CA PHE A 121 4.52 -5.00 1.89
C PHE A 121 5.44 -4.91 3.11
N LEU A 122 6.53 -5.69 3.16
CA LEU A 122 7.48 -5.63 4.27
C LEU A 122 8.11 -4.24 4.41
N ILE A 123 8.59 -3.66 3.31
CA ILE A 123 9.29 -2.36 3.32
C ILE A 123 8.34 -1.20 3.58
N TYR A 124 7.23 -1.10 2.84
CA TYR A 124 6.30 0.03 2.96
C TYR A 124 5.42 -0.03 4.20
N THR A 125 5.41 -1.16 4.92
CA THR A 125 4.79 -1.24 6.25
C THR A 125 5.79 -1.16 7.40
N LEU A 126 7.10 -1.15 7.11
CA LEU A 126 8.15 -0.94 8.11
C LEU A 126 8.31 0.55 8.41
N LEU A 127 8.37 1.37 7.35
CA LEU A 127 8.53 2.81 7.43
C LEU A 127 7.20 3.54 7.67
N PRO A 128 7.22 4.82 8.13
CA PRO A 128 6.01 5.56 8.48
C PRO A 128 5.22 6.08 7.26
N TYR A 129 4.61 5.16 6.52
CA TYR A 129 3.75 5.49 5.40
C TYR A 129 2.27 5.14 5.63
N SER A 130 1.39 5.63 4.76
CA SER A 130 -0.07 5.50 4.88
C SER A 130 -0.62 4.17 4.35
N GLU A 131 0.18 3.41 3.59
CA GLU A 131 -0.20 2.15 2.97
C GLU A 131 -0.77 1.15 3.99
N PRO A 132 -0.19 0.93 5.19
CA PRO A 132 -0.73 -0.03 6.16
C PRO A 132 -2.12 0.36 6.68
N VAL A 133 -2.36 1.66 6.85
CA VAL A 133 -3.68 2.19 7.24
C VAL A 133 -4.69 1.94 6.11
N THR A 134 -4.32 2.31 4.89
CA THR A 134 -5.14 2.11 3.69
C THR A 134 -5.48 0.63 3.48
N ILE A 135 -4.49 -0.25 3.55
CA ILE A 135 -4.65 -1.69 3.37
C ILE A 135 -5.53 -2.29 4.47
N SER A 136 -5.39 -1.86 5.73
CA SER A 136 -6.24 -2.31 6.83
C SER A 136 -7.71 -2.01 6.57
N PHE A 137 -8.02 -0.78 6.16
CA PHE A 137 -9.38 -0.36 5.89
C PHE A 137 -9.96 -0.99 4.62
N LEU A 138 -9.15 -1.21 3.57
CA LEU A 138 -9.56 -2.00 2.40
C LEU A 138 -9.86 -3.46 2.78
N ALA A 139 -9.02 -4.08 3.63
CA ALA A 139 -9.24 -5.43 4.13
C ALA A 139 -10.54 -5.51 4.95
N LEU A 140 -10.83 -4.50 5.80
CA LEU A 140 -12.11 -4.40 6.52
C LEU A 140 -13.29 -4.24 5.56
N ALA A 141 -13.17 -3.39 4.55
CA ALA A 141 -14.22 -3.16 3.56
C ALA A 141 -14.60 -4.48 2.87
N LEU A 142 -13.61 -5.25 2.41
CA LEU A 142 -13.80 -6.58 1.81
C LEU A 142 -14.29 -7.62 2.83
N TYR A 143 -13.83 -7.56 4.08
CA TYR A 143 -14.24 -8.48 5.12
C TYR A 143 -15.72 -8.32 5.47
N PHE A 144 -16.17 -7.09 5.67
CA PHE A 144 -17.57 -6.80 5.99
C PHE A 144 -18.51 -7.04 4.82
N SER A 145 -18.07 -6.77 3.58
CA SER A 145 -18.88 -7.06 2.39
C SER A 145 -19.10 -8.55 2.16
N ARG A 146 -18.10 -9.40 2.49
CA ARG A 146 -18.17 -10.84 2.29
C ARG A 146 -18.70 -11.65 3.45
N LYS A 147 -18.07 -11.51 4.62
CA LYS A 147 -18.25 -12.48 5.73
C LYS A 147 -19.39 -12.11 6.65
N LYS A 148 -19.73 -10.83 6.74
CA LYS A 148 -20.78 -10.32 7.64
C LYS A 148 -21.98 -9.73 6.89
N GLU A 149 -21.88 -9.56 5.57
CA GLU A 149 -22.84 -8.83 4.73
C GLU A 149 -23.24 -7.45 5.32
N ASN A 150 -22.32 -6.83 6.07
CA ASN A 150 -22.55 -5.55 6.72
C ASN A 150 -22.05 -4.43 5.81
N ASN A 151 -22.91 -4.05 4.87
CA ASN A 151 -22.58 -3.02 3.88
C ASN A 151 -22.29 -1.65 4.51
N VAL A 152 -22.87 -1.32 5.66
CA VAL A 152 -22.57 -0.05 6.35
C VAL A 152 -21.12 -0.05 6.83
N ALA A 153 -20.72 -1.07 7.59
CA ALA A 153 -19.35 -1.18 8.08
C ALA A 153 -18.34 -1.33 6.92
N SER A 154 -18.73 -2.01 5.85
CA SER A 154 -17.92 -2.11 4.62
C SER A 154 -17.68 -0.74 3.99
N MET A 155 -18.74 0.06 3.82
CA MET A 155 -18.67 1.36 3.16
C MET A 155 -18.02 2.43 4.03
N LEU A 156 -18.22 2.40 5.36
CA LEU A 156 -17.44 3.21 6.30
C LEU A 156 -15.95 2.86 6.23
N SER A 157 -15.61 1.58 6.16
CA SER A 157 -14.21 1.17 6.01
C SER A 157 -13.63 1.64 4.69
N LEU A 158 -14.40 1.59 3.59
CA LEU A 158 -13.95 2.13 2.30
C LEU A 158 -13.73 3.65 2.37
N SER A 159 -14.62 4.41 3.02
CA SER A 159 -14.43 5.84 3.27
C SER A 159 -13.13 6.13 4.02
N MET A 160 -12.83 5.35 5.06
CA MET A 160 -11.57 5.49 5.81
C MET A 160 -10.35 5.17 4.93
N ALA A 161 -10.45 4.17 4.05
CA ALA A 161 -9.37 3.85 3.10
C ALA A 161 -9.12 4.98 2.08
N ILE A 162 -10.18 5.67 1.64
CA ILE A 162 -10.08 6.86 0.77
C ILE A 162 -9.44 8.02 1.53
N LEU A 163 -9.83 8.23 2.80
CA LEU A 163 -9.26 9.29 3.64
C LEU A 163 -7.81 9.02 4.07
N SER A 164 -7.31 7.78 3.96
CA SER A 164 -5.87 7.47 4.11
C SER A 164 -5.07 7.57 2.82
N SER A 165 -5.71 7.45 1.65
CA SER A 165 -5.07 7.62 0.35
C SER A 165 -6.13 7.85 -0.73
N TYR A 166 -6.21 9.07 -1.28
CA TYR A 166 -7.27 9.50 -2.21
C TYR A 166 -7.39 8.61 -3.44
N ALA A 167 -6.26 8.18 -4.02
CA ALA A 167 -6.18 7.24 -5.14
C ALA A 167 -6.98 5.95 -4.92
N THR A 168 -7.24 5.57 -3.65
CA THR A 168 -8.05 4.39 -3.30
C THR A 168 -9.52 4.53 -3.73
N ALA A 169 -10.00 5.74 -4.04
CA ALA A 169 -11.33 5.93 -4.61
C ALA A 169 -11.57 5.10 -5.89
N ILE A 170 -10.51 4.74 -6.62
CA ILE A 170 -10.60 3.93 -7.84
C ILE A 170 -11.30 2.58 -7.65
N VAL A 171 -11.28 2.00 -6.44
CA VAL A 171 -11.90 0.69 -6.19
C VAL A 171 -13.39 0.79 -5.87
N PHE A 172 -13.92 2.00 -5.67
CA PHE A 172 -15.33 2.22 -5.34
C PHE A 172 -16.31 1.59 -6.34
N PRO A 173 -16.10 1.66 -7.68
CA PRO A 173 -16.97 1.01 -8.66
C PRO A 173 -17.16 -0.50 -8.44
N ALA A 174 -16.17 -1.22 -7.90
CA ALA A 174 -16.32 -2.64 -7.60
C ALA A 174 -17.43 -2.95 -6.58
N PHE A 175 -17.75 -1.99 -5.71
CA PHE A 175 -18.78 -2.16 -4.68
C PHE A 175 -20.21 -1.94 -5.20
N PHE A 176 -20.40 -1.51 -6.45
CA PHE A 176 -21.74 -1.52 -7.09
C PHE A 176 -22.29 -2.94 -7.29
N MET A 177 -21.43 -3.95 -7.15
CA MET A 177 -21.81 -5.36 -7.18
C MET A 177 -22.45 -5.83 -5.86
N LEU A 178 -22.45 -5.01 -4.80
CA LEU A 178 -23.13 -5.31 -3.55
C LEU A 178 -24.65 -5.28 -3.72
N LYS A 179 -25.35 -6.17 -3.01
CA LYS A 179 -26.82 -6.27 -3.05
C LYS A 179 -27.52 -4.98 -2.60
N ARG A 180 -27.06 -4.37 -1.49
CA ARG A 180 -27.68 -3.16 -0.91
C ARG A 180 -26.90 -1.90 -1.32
N LYS A 181 -27.25 -1.35 -2.48
CA LYS A 181 -26.58 -0.19 -3.11
C LYS A 181 -26.78 1.15 -2.38
N LYS A 182 -27.82 1.30 -1.56
CA LYS A 182 -28.09 2.57 -0.82
C LYS A 182 -26.93 3.03 0.07
N TYR A 183 -26.09 2.10 0.54
CA TYR A 183 -24.95 2.42 1.39
C TYR A 183 -23.73 2.92 0.62
N LEU A 184 -23.75 2.85 -0.73
CA LEU A 184 -22.74 3.47 -1.59
C LEU A 184 -22.73 5.00 -1.46
N LEU A 185 -23.80 5.59 -0.90
CA LEU A 185 -23.83 7.02 -0.56
C LEU A 185 -22.78 7.40 0.47
N ILE A 186 -22.34 6.49 1.35
CA ILE A 186 -21.36 6.79 2.42
C ILE A 186 -20.01 7.25 1.82
N PRO A 187 -19.32 6.46 0.97
CA PRO A 187 -18.09 6.90 0.32
C PRO A 187 -18.31 8.04 -0.67
N LEU A 188 -19.51 8.18 -1.26
CA LEU A 188 -19.83 9.34 -2.10
C LEU A 188 -19.84 10.63 -1.29
N ILE A 189 -20.48 10.65 -0.12
CA ILE A 189 -20.47 11.77 0.82
C ILE A 189 -19.04 12.07 1.26
N THR A 190 -18.22 11.05 1.51
CA THR A 190 -16.78 11.24 1.80
C THR A 190 -16.05 11.93 0.66
N GLY A 191 -16.29 11.51 -0.59
CA GLY A 191 -15.73 12.17 -1.77
C GLY A 191 -16.15 13.63 -1.87
N ILE A 192 -17.44 13.92 -1.71
CA ILE A 192 -17.98 15.30 -1.72
C ILE A 192 -17.33 16.14 -0.61
N ALA A 193 -17.18 15.60 0.60
CA ALA A 193 -16.54 16.30 1.71
C ALA A 193 -15.07 16.65 1.40
N ILE A 194 -14.33 15.76 0.71
CA ILE A 194 -12.95 16.03 0.25
C ILE A 194 -12.93 17.17 -0.77
N LEU A 195 -13.86 17.16 -1.75
CA LEU A 195 -13.95 18.23 -2.75
C LEU A 195 -14.30 19.59 -2.11
N ILE A 196 -15.22 19.61 -1.14
CA ILE A 196 -15.56 20.82 -0.38
C ILE A 196 -14.34 21.31 0.41
N PHE A 197 -13.61 20.41 1.06
CA PHE A 197 -12.38 20.75 1.78
C PHE A 197 -11.38 21.43 0.84
N PHE A 198 -11.09 20.86 -0.34
CA PHE A 198 -10.18 21.48 -1.30
C PHE A 198 -10.70 22.83 -1.82
N GLN A 199 -12.00 22.93 -2.11
CA GLN A 199 -12.61 24.20 -2.53
C GLN A 199 -12.45 25.30 -1.48
N MET A 200 -12.64 24.97 -0.20
CA MET A 200 -12.53 25.92 0.91
C MET A 200 -11.09 26.37 1.15
N GLU A 201 -10.14 25.43 1.09
CA GLU A 201 -8.74 25.70 1.43
C GLU A 201 -7.92 26.27 0.27
N THR A 202 -8.26 25.91 -0.97
CA THR A 202 -7.42 26.19 -2.15
C THR A 202 -8.15 26.95 -3.25
N GLY A 203 -9.48 27.05 -3.18
CA GLY A 203 -10.31 27.61 -4.24
C GLY A 203 -10.60 26.66 -5.40
N ASP A 204 -10.04 25.44 -5.41
CA ASP A 204 -10.21 24.43 -6.46
C ASP A 204 -10.66 23.09 -5.84
N PRO A 205 -11.83 22.52 -6.21
CA PRO A 205 -12.29 21.25 -5.65
C PRO A 205 -11.46 20.05 -6.14
N PHE A 206 -10.68 20.21 -7.21
CA PHE A 206 -9.85 19.18 -7.82
C PHE A 206 -8.35 19.37 -7.53
N TYR A 207 -8.01 20.17 -6.52
CA TYR A 207 -6.63 20.55 -6.20
C TYR A 207 -5.67 19.37 -6.02
N TYR A 208 -6.15 18.22 -5.55
CA TYR A 208 -5.35 16.98 -5.50
C TYR A 208 -4.64 16.67 -6.83
N PHE A 209 -5.36 16.75 -7.95
CA PHE A 209 -4.80 16.44 -9.27
C PHE A 209 -3.79 17.51 -9.70
N TYR A 210 -4.04 18.78 -9.37
CA TYR A 210 -3.09 19.87 -9.57
C TYR A 210 -1.79 19.64 -8.78
N ALA A 211 -1.89 19.30 -7.49
CA ALA A 211 -0.73 19.07 -6.62
C ALA A 211 0.12 17.87 -7.11
N GLU A 212 -0.53 16.74 -7.40
CA GLU A 212 0.12 15.56 -7.99
C GLU A 212 0.84 15.88 -9.31
N GLY A 213 0.17 16.61 -10.22
CA GLY A 213 0.75 17.01 -11.50
C GLY A 213 1.90 17.99 -11.35
N LYS A 214 1.75 19.01 -10.50
CA LYS A 214 2.75 20.08 -10.34
C LYS A 214 4.00 19.63 -9.61
N TYR A 215 3.86 18.89 -8.52
CA TYR A 215 4.99 18.58 -7.62
C TYR A 215 5.60 17.20 -7.89
N TRP A 216 4.83 16.26 -8.44
CA TRP A 216 5.33 14.91 -8.78
C TRP A 216 5.29 14.59 -10.28
N GLY A 217 4.73 15.46 -11.13
CA GLY A 217 4.56 15.16 -12.56
C GLY A 217 3.55 14.04 -12.82
N SER A 218 2.69 13.76 -11.84
CA SER A 218 1.73 12.66 -11.83
C SER A 218 0.49 13.02 -12.63
N ASP A 219 0.17 12.20 -13.62
CA ASP A 219 -0.89 12.49 -14.59
C ASP A 219 -1.35 11.19 -15.29
N LEU A 220 -2.53 11.22 -15.87
CA LEU A 220 -3.07 10.11 -16.64
C LEU A 220 -2.32 9.95 -17.96
N THR A 221 -2.13 8.70 -18.36
CA THR A 221 -1.44 8.35 -19.60
C THR A 221 -1.96 7.03 -20.15
N SER A 222 -1.61 6.71 -21.40
CA SER A 222 -1.74 5.36 -21.93
C SER A 222 -0.68 4.42 -21.33
N PRO A 223 -0.88 3.09 -21.41
CA PRO A 223 0.14 2.11 -21.05
C PRO A 223 1.48 2.33 -21.75
N TRP A 224 1.44 2.78 -23.02
CA TRP A 224 2.66 3.14 -23.73
C TRP A 224 3.36 4.35 -23.09
N GLY A 225 2.61 5.39 -22.73
CA GLY A 225 3.20 6.55 -22.06
C GLY A 225 3.72 6.24 -20.65
N GLN A 226 3.15 5.26 -19.94
CA GLN A 226 3.72 4.75 -18.69
C GLN A 226 5.08 4.06 -18.92
N ILE A 227 5.18 3.23 -19.97
CA ILE A 227 6.46 2.60 -20.36
C ILE A 227 7.50 3.67 -20.71
N GLN A 228 7.12 4.67 -21.50
CA GLN A 228 7.99 5.79 -21.85
C GLN A 228 8.44 6.57 -20.61
N TRP A 229 7.54 6.79 -19.64
CA TRP A 229 7.88 7.40 -18.36
C TRP A 229 8.88 6.56 -17.56
N ILE A 230 8.70 5.25 -17.49
CA ILE A 230 9.65 4.38 -16.77
C ILE A 230 11.02 4.38 -17.47
N LEU A 231 11.07 4.48 -18.80
CA LEU A 231 12.34 4.48 -19.54
C LEU A 231 13.06 5.83 -19.56
N HIS A 232 12.32 6.94 -19.54
CA HIS A 232 12.85 8.27 -19.82
C HIS A 232 12.44 9.35 -18.80
N GLY A 233 11.70 8.99 -17.76
CA GLY A 233 11.26 9.91 -16.71
C GLY A 233 12.41 10.35 -15.80
N TRP A 234 12.15 11.39 -15.01
CA TRP A 234 13.17 12.00 -14.15
C TRP A 234 13.85 10.99 -13.21
N PHE A 235 13.09 9.99 -12.74
CA PHE A 235 13.62 9.01 -11.80
C PHE A 235 14.66 8.13 -12.51
N THR A 236 14.35 7.56 -13.67
CA THR A 236 15.27 6.64 -14.35
C THR A 236 16.37 7.35 -15.15
N SER A 237 16.29 8.67 -15.31
CA SER A 237 17.40 9.48 -15.84
C SER A 237 18.50 9.75 -14.81
N GLN A 238 18.31 9.40 -13.54
CA GLN A 238 19.35 9.53 -12.52
C GLN A 238 20.34 8.36 -12.56
N TYR A 239 21.55 8.58 -12.04
CA TYR A 239 22.59 7.56 -11.92
C TYR A 239 22.35 6.65 -10.70
N TRP A 240 21.34 5.79 -10.79
CA TRP A 240 21.09 4.78 -9.78
C TRP A 240 22.04 3.60 -9.92
N GLY A 241 22.50 3.08 -8.80
CA GLY A 241 23.37 1.93 -8.77
C GLY A 241 23.50 1.32 -7.38
N VAL A 242 24.20 0.19 -7.29
CA VAL A 242 24.64 -0.39 -6.01
C VAL A 242 26.14 -0.62 -6.11
N GLY A 243 26.92 0.17 -5.37
CA GLY A 243 28.37 0.18 -5.50
C GLY A 243 28.79 0.53 -6.94
N PRO A 244 29.61 -0.29 -7.63
CA PRO A 244 30.06 -0.01 -8.98
C PRO A 244 29.03 -0.35 -10.07
N ILE A 245 27.91 -0.99 -9.72
CA ILE A 245 26.92 -1.47 -10.69
C ILE A 245 25.86 -0.39 -10.90
N THR A 246 25.76 0.12 -12.12
CA THR A 246 24.68 1.04 -12.53
C THR A 246 23.43 0.26 -12.94
N LEU A 247 22.26 0.80 -12.60
CA LEU A 247 20.96 0.21 -12.90
C LEU A 247 20.30 0.99 -14.05
N PRO A 248 20.33 0.47 -15.29
CA PRO A 248 19.78 1.19 -16.44
C PRO A 248 18.25 1.29 -16.36
N PRO A 249 17.61 2.23 -17.07
CA PRO A 249 16.15 2.35 -17.12
C PRO A 249 15.42 1.03 -17.44
N ALA A 250 15.99 0.20 -18.31
CA ALA A 250 15.46 -1.11 -18.66
C ALA A 250 15.31 -2.05 -17.46
N TYR A 251 16.18 -1.95 -16.45
CA TYR A 251 16.06 -2.72 -15.20
C TYR A 251 14.75 -2.39 -14.49
N TRP A 252 14.43 -1.10 -14.35
CA TRP A 252 13.22 -0.64 -13.68
C TRP A 252 11.95 -1.06 -14.42
N LEU A 253 11.99 -1.01 -15.75
CA LEU A 253 10.88 -1.50 -16.59
C LEU A 253 10.65 -3.00 -16.39
N VAL A 254 11.69 -3.82 -16.51
CA VAL A 254 11.57 -5.28 -16.33
C VAL A 254 11.06 -5.61 -14.94
N ARG A 255 11.61 -4.97 -13.90
CA ARG A 255 11.16 -5.13 -12.51
C ARG A 255 9.66 -4.85 -12.39
N ASN A 256 9.17 -3.72 -12.89
CA ASN A 256 7.77 -3.33 -12.76
C ASN A 256 6.84 -4.26 -13.56
N ILE A 257 7.22 -4.67 -14.77
CA ILE A 257 6.47 -5.65 -15.56
C ILE A 257 6.36 -6.99 -14.80
N LEU A 258 7.42 -7.45 -14.13
CA LEU A 258 7.36 -8.69 -13.35
C LEU A 258 6.37 -8.59 -12.18
N PHE A 259 6.30 -7.44 -11.51
CA PHE A 259 5.30 -7.18 -10.48
C PHE A 259 3.88 -7.15 -11.07
N GLU A 260 3.66 -6.43 -12.15
CA GLU A 260 2.35 -6.35 -12.81
C GLU A 260 1.90 -7.72 -13.32
N ALA A 261 2.79 -8.48 -13.96
CA ALA A 261 2.53 -9.83 -14.42
C ALA A 261 2.11 -10.74 -13.26
N PHE A 262 2.80 -10.69 -12.12
CA PHE A 262 2.41 -11.43 -10.91
C PHE A 262 0.96 -11.13 -10.52
N PHE A 263 0.55 -9.85 -10.49
CA PHE A 263 -0.81 -9.46 -10.13
C PHE A 263 -1.84 -9.88 -11.18
N ILE A 264 -1.54 -9.74 -12.47
CA ILE A 264 -2.42 -10.16 -13.58
C ILE A 264 -2.66 -11.67 -13.55
N PHE A 265 -1.61 -12.49 -13.46
CA PHE A 265 -1.76 -13.95 -13.37
C PHE A 265 -2.55 -14.35 -12.12
N SER A 266 -2.36 -13.63 -11.02
CA SER A 266 -3.10 -13.83 -9.79
C SER A 266 -4.61 -13.56 -9.91
N LEU A 267 -5.10 -12.97 -11.00
CA LEU A 267 -6.54 -12.83 -11.25
C LEU A 267 -7.19 -14.10 -11.81
N ILE A 268 -6.42 -15.00 -12.43
CA ILE A 268 -6.96 -16.22 -13.08
C ILE A 268 -7.82 -17.04 -12.09
N PRO A 269 -7.38 -17.32 -10.85
CA PRO A 269 -8.21 -18.06 -9.92
C PRO A 269 -9.46 -17.32 -9.45
N LEU A 270 -9.47 -15.98 -9.48
CA LEU A 270 -10.65 -15.18 -9.13
C LEU A 270 -11.74 -15.33 -10.19
N VAL A 271 -11.34 -15.41 -11.47
CA VAL A 271 -12.25 -15.71 -12.60
C VAL A 271 -12.85 -17.10 -12.45
N THR A 272 -12.01 -18.12 -12.29
CA THR A 272 -12.47 -19.53 -12.18
C THR A 272 -13.40 -19.76 -10.98
N ARG A 273 -13.17 -19.05 -9.87
CA ARG A 273 -14.00 -19.09 -8.66
C ARG A 273 -15.20 -18.13 -8.68
N LYS A 274 -15.45 -17.43 -9.78
CA LYS A 274 -16.56 -16.48 -9.96
C LYS A 274 -16.59 -15.36 -8.90
N MET A 275 -15.43 -14.92 -8.43
CA MET A 275 -15.27 -13.88 -7.40
C MET A 275 -15.30 -12.49 -8.03
N LYS A 276 -16.47 -12.09 -8.55
CA LYS A 276 -16.60 -10.93 -9.42
C LYS A 276 -16.21 -9.61 -8.75
N LEU A 277 -16.63 -9.38 -7.49
CA LEU A 277 -16.29 -8.16 -6.76
C LEU A 277 -14.77 -8.04 -6.60
N GLU A 278 -14.12 -9.12 -6.15
CA GLU A 278 -12.67 -9.18 -5.97
C GLU A 278 -11.87 -9.03 -7.26
N LEU A 279 -12.38 -9.60 -8.34
CA LEU A 279 -11.80 -9.47 -9.66
C LEU A 279 -11.83 -8.02 -10.13
N VAL A 280 -13.02 -7.39 -10.13
CA VAL A 280 -13.19 -5.98 -10.55
C VAL A 280 -12.39 -5.05 -9.66
N PHE A 281 -12.43 -5.27 -8.34
CA PHE A 281 -11.64 -4.53 -7.36
C PHE A 281 -10.13 -4.56 -7.69
N SER A 282 -9.59 -5.76 -7.94
CA SER A 282 -8.15 -5.91 -8.23
C SER A 282 -7.79 -5.35 -9.60
N LEU A 283 -8.65 -5.55 -10.61
CA LEU A 283 -8.48 -4.99 -11.95
C LEU A 283 -8.43 -3.47 -11.93
N LEU A 284 -9.27 -2.81 -11.15
CA LEU A 284 -9.27 -1.34 -11.05
C LEU A 284 -7.94 -0.81 -10.50
N VAL A 285 -7.37 -1.46 -9.49
CA VAL A 285 -6.04 -1.09 -8.95
C VAL A 285 -4.94 -1.32 -10.00
N ILE A 286 -4.95 -2.48 -10.67
CA ILE A 286 -3.93 -2.83 -11.67
C ILE A 286 -4.02 -1.90 -12.87
N ALA A 287 -5.23 -1.64 -13.38
CA ALA A 287 -5.46 -0.76 -14.51
C ALA A 287 -5.08 0.69 -14.21
N GLN A 288 -5.32 1.17 -12.99
CA GLN A 288 -4.86 2.49 -12.55
C GLN A 288 -3.34 2.62 -12.73
N LEU A 289 -2.58 1.62 -12.32
CA LEU A 289 -1.13 1.68 -12.40
C LEU A 289 -0.67 1.81 -13.87
N LEU A 290 -1.26 1.02 -14.77
CA LEU A 290 -0.92 1.02 -16.20
C LEU A 290 -1.21 2.36 -16.90
N CYS A 291 -2.02 3.23 -16.27
CA CYS A 291 -2.52 4.45 -16.88
C CYS A 291 -2.06 5.73 -16.16
N ILE A 292 -0.98 5.67 -15.36
CA ILE A 292 -0.43 6.84 -14.64
C ILE A 292 1.08 6.97 -14.88
N LYS A 293 1.56 8.20 -15.12
CA LYS A 293 2.99 8.58 -15.13
C LYS A 293 3.31 9.44 -13.90
N GLY A 294 4.56 9.91 -13.75
CA GLY A 294 4.98 10.76 -12.62
C GLY A 294 5.43 10.00 -11.37
N ILE A 295 5.10 8.71 -11.28
CA ILE A 295 5.44 7.89 -10.11
C ILE A 295 6.88 7.38 -10.26
N PRO A 296 7.73 7.50 -9.21
CA PRO A 296 9.06 6.90 -9.21
C PRO A 296 9.00 5.40 -9.50
N ALA A 297 9.80 4.91 -10.45
CA ALA A 297 9.74 3.53 -10.89
C ALA A 297 10.00 2.53 -9.74
N ILE A 298 10.79 2.92 -8.74
CA ILE A 298 11.02 2.11 -7.53
C ILE A 298 9.74 1.91 -6.70
N SER A 299 8.86 2.90 -6.69
CA SER A 299 7.64 2.96 -5.87
C SER A 299 6.43 2.31 -6.53
N VAL A 300 6.43 2.11 -7.85
CA VAL A 300 5.34 1.51 -8.61
C VAL A 300 4.75 0.24 -7.96
N PRO A 301 5.55 -0.77 -7.53
CA PRO A 301 4.99 -2.00 -6.98
C PRO A 301 4.30 -1.84 -5.61
N ARG A 302 4.49 -0.71 -4.92
CA ARG A 302 3.77 -0.40 -3.67
C ARG A 302 2.28 -0.16 -3.92
N LEU A 303 1.93 0.42 -5.06
CA LEU A 303 0.54 0.75 -5.40
C LEU A 303 -0.30 -0.50 -5.66
N LEU A 304 0.34 -1.56 -6.17
CA LEU A 304 -0.29 -2.86 -6.39
C LEU A 304 -0.66 -3.58 -5.09
N LEU A 305 -0.09 -3.21 -3.93
CA LEU A 305 -0.45 -3.79 -2.64
C LEU A 305 -1.95 -3.62 -2.33
N LYS A 306 -2.59 -2.59 -2.89
CA LYS A 306 -4.02 -2.35 -2.74
C LYS A 306 -4.87 -3.38 -3.45
N ALA A 307 -4.35 -4.14 -4.43
CA ALA A 307 -5.05 -5.23 -5.12
C ALA A 307 -5.16 -6.49 -4.23
N LEU A 308 -5.65 -6.33 -3.00
CA LEU A 308 -5.64 -7.35 -1.95
C LEU A 308 -6.20 -8.71 -2.38
N PRO A 309 -7.32 -8.81 -3.14
CA PRO A 309 -7.83 -10.10 -3.56
C PRO A 309 -6.90 -10.85 -4.53
N ALA A 310 -6.02 -10.18 -5.27
CA ALA A 310 -5.04 -10.84 -6.12
C ALA A 310 -4.12 -11.75 -5.28
N PHE A 311 -3.76 -11.37 -4.05
CA PHE A 311 -3.00 -12.26 -3.17
C PHE A 311 -3.74 -13.57 -2.87
N TYR A 312 -5.08 -13.57 -2.80
CA TYR A 312 -5.85 -14.80 -2.67
C TYR A 312 -5.74 -15.68 -3.93
N GLY A 313 -5.79 -15.08 -5.11
CA GLY A 313 -5.55 -15.84 -6.34
C GLY A 313 -4.13 -16.40 -6.41
N SER A 314 -3.12 -15.60 -6.07
CA SER A 314 -1.73 -16.07 -6.00
C SER A 314 -1.55 -17.24 -5.03
N SER A 315 -2.31 -17.28 -3.92
CA SER A 315 -2.24 -18.38 -2.95
C SER A 315 -2.77 -19.70 -3.50
N ILE A 316 -3.72 -19.63 -4.42
CA ILE A 316 -4.23 -20.79 -5.16
C ILE A 316 -3.18 -21.28 -6.16
N LEU A 317 -2.54 -20.37 -6.91
CA LEU A 317 -1.51 -20.71 -7.90
C LEU A 317 -0.25 -21.30 -7.25
N ILE A 318 0.23 -20.69 -6.17
CA ILE A 318 1.42 -21.12 -5.43
C ILE A 318 1.15 -22.43 -4.68
N GLY A 319 -0.08 -22.63 -4.18
CA GLY A 319 -0.55 -23.90 -3.63
C GLY A 319 0.24 -24.39 -2.41
N SER A 320 0.97 -25.49 -2.56
CA SER A 320 1.82 -26.08 -1.50
C SER A 320 3.18 -25.41 -1.37
N LYS A 321 3.62 -24.65 -2.38
CA LYS A 321 4.95 -24.03 -2.45
C LYS A 321 5.08 -22.71 -1.67
N VAL A 322 4.10 -22.38 -0.80
CA VAL A 322 4.06 -21.12 -0.04
C VAL A 322 5.33 -20.88 0.79
N ARG A 323 5.96 -21.94 1.30
CA ARG A 323 7.21 -21.82 2.07
C ARG A 323 8.37 -21.35 1.20
N VAL A 324 8.49 -21.89 -0.02
CA VAL A 324 9.50 -21.47 -1.00
C VAL A 324 9.26 -20.01 -1.36
N TYR A 325 8.01 -19.62 -1.63
CA TYR A 325 7.65 -18.23 -1.85
C TYR A 325 8.11 -17.35 -0.68
N VAL A 326 7.79 -17.69 0.57
CA VAL A 326 8.18 -16.89 1.73
C VAL A 326 9.70 -16.72 1.83
N SER A 327 10.47 -17.79 1.59
CA SER A 327 11.94 -17.72 1.63
C SER A 327 12.52 -16.83 0.53
N VAL A 328 12.05 -17.01 -0.71
CA VAL A 328 12.49 -16.18 -1.85
C VAL A 328 12.08 -14.73 -1.63
N SER A 329 10.83 -14.48 -1.24
CA SER A 329 10.33 -13.12 -1.07
C SER A 329 11.04 -12.39 0.08
N LEU A 330 11.39 -13.09 1.16
CA LEU A 330 12.20 -12.52 2.24
C LEU A 330 13.58 -12.10 1.71
N ALA A 331 14.29 -12.97 0.98
CA ALA A 331 15.57 -12.62 0.38
C ALA A 331 15.46 -11.42 -0.57
N THR A 332 14.44 -11.40 -1.43
CA THR A 332 14.20 -10.26 -2.33
C THR A 332 13.81 -8.99 -1.58
N SER A 333 13.27 -9.06 -0.36
CA SER A 333 12.95 -7.88 0.45
C SER A 333 14.23 -7.16 0.87
N PHE A 334 15.29 -7.88 1.21
CA PHE A 334 16.61 -7.28 1.49
C PHE A 334 17.19 -6.61 0.25
N LEU A 335 17.06 -7.23 -0.93
CA LEU A 335 17.46 -6.61 -2.19
C LEU A 335 16.64 -5.34 -2.48
N VAL A 336 15.32 -5.38 -2.31
CA VAL A 336 14.48 -4.19 -2.52
C VAL A 336 14.84 -3.09 -1.52
N ALA A 337 15.13 -3.43 -0.25
CA ALA A 337 15.59 -2.46 0.76
C ALA A 337 16.93 -1.83 0.37
N LEU A 338 17.89 -2.64 -0.08
CA LEU A 338 19.18 -2.18 -0.61
C LEU A 338 19.00 -1.20 -1.79
N LEU A 339 18.15 -1.57 -2.75
CA LEU A 339 17.84 -0.72 -3.90
C LEU A 339 17.15 0.59 -3.49
N HIS A 340 16.29 0.56 -2.48
CA HIS A 340 15.77 1.81 -1.93
C HIS A 340 16.93 2.65 -1.42
N VAL A 341 17.88 2.07 -0.66
CA VAL A 341 19.01 2.81 -0.01
C VAL A 341 19.91 3.47 -1.03
N PHE A 342 20.17 2.82 -2.15
CA PHE A 342 21.11 3.35 -3.13
C PHE A 342 20.48 3.99 -4.37
N SER A 343 19.19 3.76 -4.63
CA SER A 343 18.50 4.29 -5.82
C SER A 343 17.36 5.26 -5.52
N PHE A 344 17.02 5.47 -4.25
CA PHE A 344 15.98 6.43 -3.85
C PHE A 344 16.35 7.22 -2.59
N PHE A 345 17.44 6.81 -1.93
CA PHE A 345 17.92 7.28 -0.63
C PHE A 345 19.37 7.84 -0.71
N ALA A 346 20.02 7.78 -1.89
CA ALA A 346 21.37 8.27 -2.19
C ALA A 346 21.39 9.75 -2.62
#